data_AF-W2KIV1-F1
#
_entry.id   AF-W2KIV1-F1
#
_cell.length_a   1.000
_cell.length_b   1.000
_cell.length_c   1.000
_cell.angle_alpha   90.00
_cell.angle_beta   90.00
_cell.angle_gamma   90.00
#
_symmetry.space_group_name_H-M   'P 1'
#
loop_
_entity.id
_entity.type
_entity.pdbx_description
1 polymer ?
#
loop_
_entity_poly.entity_id
_entity_poly.type
_entity_poly.pdbx_seq_one_letter_code
_entity_poly.pdbx_strand_id
1 'polypeptide(L)'
;MQENKLKRLLAMAKRSIDNSKQELAEKDETIQKLREELAKSQQARHSWFVDASTRDPRQLLHKVAHGNLLWCLVEYVNENELDDSTEFAWHCFHNEEEIQEYANRATGEPLTLPDLSMAPYEVERVKKSLKEEIDRVQEEFRRYRVRSEITRKQKDAEIRKMSMNVMAKQTEQISETDLSGELQSSKAQIRRLTKAQAEAEERESDWRRKFEKLMKDYEKLSGTMGETILAMEWRERYEQSVREKQELEKKMEELKLMTSGAFGNGSDNGNGDLQSLRQEFAQYRKRALNAVEQKEKELNDIQAQYHENGGGSSNASRTNSFKEVRVRRMSMESNSSLSGFETPNATKTNEYLKNIVYKYMASDQDEAKEHMEKAIATVLNFTPAEISAIQEKRKQQQGWFW
;
A
#
# COMPACT_ATOMS: atom_id res chain seq x y z
N MET A 1 -97.39 -95.16 -30.36
CA MET A 1 -96.41 -95.04 -29.25
C MET A 1 -95.42 -93.89 -29.40
N GLN A 2 -94.95 -93.54 -30.61
CA GLN A 2 -93.94 -92.48 -30.83
C GLN A 2 -94.45 -91.05 -30.57
N GLU A 3 -95.72 -90.76 -30.86
CA GLU A 3 -96.29 -89.41 -30.72
C GLU A 3 -96.37 -88.92 -29.26
N ASN A 4 -96.70 -89.82 -28.32
CA ASN A 4 -96.75 -89.49 -26.89
C ASN A 4 -95.36 -89.20 -26.30
N LYS A 5 -94.31 -89.86 -26.82
CA LYS A 5 -92.92 -89.59 -26.42
C LYS A 5 -92.46 -88.21 -26.92
N LEU A 6 -92.84 -87.84 -28.14
CA LEU A 6 -92.55 -86.52 -28.72
C LEU A 6 -93.26 -85.39 -27.94
N LYS A 7 -94.55 -85.57 -27.64
CA LYS A 7 -95.33 -84.61 -26.82
C LYS A 7 -94.72 -84.40 -25.43
N ARG A 8 -94.24 -85.48 -24.79
CA ARG A 8 -93.57 -85.41 -23.47
C ARG A 8 -92.22 -84.69 -23.54
N LEU A 9 -91.42 -84.94 -24.59
CA LEU A 9 -90.15 -84.23 -24.81
C LEU A 9 -90.36 -82.75 -25.10
N LEU A 10 -91.34 -82.39 -25.92
CA LEU A 10 -91.71 -81.00 -26.18
C LEU A 10 -92.18 -80.27 -24.91
N ALA A 11 -92.98 -80.93 -24.07
CA ALA A 11 -93.41 -80.36 -22.79
C ALA A 11 -92.24 -80.15 -21.82
N MET A 12 -91.27 -81.07 -21.79
CA MET A 12 -90.05 -80.92 -20.98
C MET A 12 -89.15 -79.81 -21.53
N ALA A 13 -88.94 -79.74 -22.85
CA ALA A 13 -88.17 -78.67 -23.48
C ALA A 13 -88.82 -77.30 -23.24
N LYS A 14 -90.16 -77.21 -23.34
CA LYS A 14 -90.91 -75.98 -23.03
C LYS A 14 -90.72 -75.56 -21.58
N ARG A 15 -90.88 -76.47 -20.62
CA ARG A 15 -90.62 -76.17 -19.19
C ARG A 15 -89.16 -75.77 -18.93
N SER A 16 -88.20 -76.42 -19.59
CA SER A 16 -86.78 -76.10 -19.48
C SER A 16 -86.49 -74.69 -20.00
N ILE A 17 -87.10 -74.29 -21.12
CA ILE A 17 -86.99 -72.94 -21.67
C ILE A 17 -87.66 -71.92 -20.75
N ASP A 18 -88.85 -72.22 -20.23
CA ASP A 18 -89.57 -71.31 -19.34
C ASP A 18 -88.80 -71.10 -18.03
N ASN A 19 -88.20 -72.15 -17.46
CA ASN A 19 -87.33 -72.04 -16.29
C ASN A 19 -86.06 -71.23 -16.58
N SER A 20 -85.41 -71.46 -17.73
CA SER A 20 -84.22 -70.69 -18.12
C SER A 20 -84.55 -69.21 -18.37
N LYS A 21 -85.73 -68.91 -18.92
CA LYS A 21 -86.22 -67.53 -19.07
C LYS A 21 -86.47 -66.86 -17.73
N GLN A 22 -87.03 -67.59 -16.76
CA GLN A 22 -87.24 -67.06 -15.42
C GLN A 22 -85.91 -66.79 -14.71
N GLU A 23 -84.95 -67.71 -14.78
CA GLU A 23 -83.62 -67.52 -14.18
C GLU A 23 -82.86 -66.35 -14.82
N LEU A 24 -82.99 -66.15 -16.14
CA LEU A 24 -82.44 -64.98 -16.81
C LEU A 24 -83.11 -63.68 -16.35
N ALA A 25 -84.43 -63.66 -16.20
CA ALA A 25 -85.14 -62.48 -15.70
C ALA A 25 -84.74 -62.11 -14.26
N GLU A 26 -84.57 -63.10 -13.38
CA GLU A 26 -84.10 -62.90 -12.00
C GLU A 26 -82.64 -62.38 -11.96
N LYS A 27 -81.77 -62.89 -12.83
CA LYS A 27 -80.39 -62.40 -12.98
C LYS A 27 -80.35 -60.98 -13.55
N ASP A 28 -81.18 -60.68 -14.55
CA ASP A 28 -81.29 -59.34 -15.13
C ASP A 28 -81.79 -58.32 -14.11
N GLU A 29 -82.78 -58.68 -13.28
CA GLU A 29 -83.24 -57.83 -12.18
C GLU A 29 -82.14 -57.57 -11.14
N THR A 30 -81.33 -58.59 -10.84
CA THR A 30 -80.20 -58.46 -9.90
C THR A 30 -79.09 -57.57 -10.48
N ILE A 31 -78.76 -57.73 -11.76
CA ILE A 31 -77.79 -56.87 -12.46
C ILE A 31 -78.29 -55.43 -12.48
N GLN A 32 -79.58 -55.21 -12.70
CA GLN A 32 -80.16 -53.86 -12.68
C GLN A 32 -80.06 -53.22 -11.29
N LYS A 33 -80.37 -53.95 -10.22
CA LYS A 33 -80.20 -53.46 -8.84
C LYS A 33 -78.74 -53.10 -8.54
N LEU A 34 -77.79 -53.95 -8.92
CA LEU A 34 -76.36 -53.67 -8.74
C LEU A 34 -75.89 -52.46 -9.56
N ARG A 35 -76.41 -52.27 -10.78
CA ARG A 35 -76.11 -51.09 -11.60
C ARG A 35 -76.68 -49.81 -10.99
N GLU A 36 -77.90 -49.85 -10.45
CA GLU A 36 -78.50 -48.70 -9.76
C GLU A 36 -77.76 -48.35 -8.47
N GLU A 37 -77.29 -49.35 -7.73
CA GLU A 37 -76.47 -49.15 -6.53
C GLU A 37 -75.09 -48.60 -6.86
N LEU A 38 -74.46 -49.09 -7.93
CA LEU A 38 -73.20 -48.53 -8.45
C LEU A 38 -73.40 -47.08 -8.93
N ALA A 39 -74.48 -46.79 -9.64
CA ALA A 39 -74.79 -45.44 -10.10
C ALA A 39 -75.03 -44.49 -8.92
N LYS A 40 -75.79 -44.90 -7.90
CA LYS A 40 -75.99 -44.11 -6.67
C LYS A 40 -74.68 -43.89 -5.91
N SER A 41 -73.83 -44.91 -5.82
CA SER A 41 -72.50 -44.82 -5.20
C SER A 41 -71.56 -43.90 -5.98
N GLN A 42 -71.55 -43.96 -7.31
CA GLN A 42 -70.77 -43.07 -8.18
C GLN A 42 -71.28 -41.61 -8.11
N GLN A 43 -72.59 -41.43 -8.04
CA GLN A 43 -73.21 -40.11 -7.96
C GLN A 43 -73.00 -39.46 -6.58
N ALA A 44 -72.94 -40.25 -5.51
CA ALA A 44 -72.52 -39.79 -4.18
C ALA A 44 -71.01 -39.48 -4.11
N ARG A 45 -70.17 -40.21 -4.87
CA ARG A 45 -68.71 -40.02 -4.88
C ARG A 45 -68.21 -38.77 -5.62
N HIS A 46 -69.06 -38.08 -6.39
CA HIS A 46 -68.66 -36.91 -7.19
C HIS A 46 -69.49 -35.67 -6.86
N SER A 47 -69.65 -35.38 -5.56
CA SER A 47 -69.94 -34.02 -5.13
C SER A 47 -68.65 -33.21 -5.11
N TRP A 48 -68.58 -32.16 -5.95
CA TRP A 48 -67.48 -31.19 -5.88
C TRP A 48 -67.51 -30.40 -4.56
N PHE A 49 -68.68 -30.30 -3.92
CA PHE A 49 -68.83 -29.70 -2.61
C PHE A 49 -68.46 -30.68 -1.52
N VAL A 50 -67.69 -30.20 -0.55
CA VAL A 50 -67.37 -30.95 0.66
C VAL A 50 -68.63 -31.12 1.50
N ASP A 51 -68.91 -32.36 1.88
CA ASP A 51 -69.98 -32.72 2.81
C ASP A 51 -69.41 -33.44 4.05
N ALA A 52 -70.28 -33.99 4.90
CA ALA A 52 -69.85 -34.77 6.07
C ALA A 52 -69.34 -36.18 5.71
N SER A 53 -69.50 -36.62 4.46
CA SER A 53 -69.03 -37.93 3.96
C SER A 53 -67.69 -37.83 3.23
N THR A 54 -67.23 -36.61 2.95
CA THR A 54 -65.94 -36.31 2.34
C THR A 54 -64.81 -36.62 3.32
N ARG A 55 -63.78 -37.30 2.84
CA ARG A 55 -62.61 -37.71 3.64
C ARG A 55 -61.87 -36.49 4.20
N ASP A 56 -61.14 -36.71 5.29
CA ASP A 56 -60.36 -35.64 5.90
C ASP A 56 -59.13 -35.30 5.05
N PRO A 57 -58.85 -34.01 4.82
CA PRO A 57 -57.71 -33.59 4.01
C PRO A 57 -56.39 -33.89 4.75
N ARG A 58 -55.39 -34.38 4.01
CA ARG A 58 -54.00 -34.43 4.46
C ARG A 58 -53.30 -33.11 4.21
N GLN A 59 -53.51 -32.55 3.02
CA GLN A 59 -52.90 -31.29 2.61
C GLN A 59 -53.76 -30.59 1.55
N LEU A 60 -53.80 -29.26 1.59
CA LEU A 60 -54.31 -28.42 0.51
C LEU A 60 -53.12 -27.93 -0.32
N LEU A 61 -53.12 -28.22 -1.63
CA LEU A 61 -51.96 -27.96 -2.50
C LEU A 61 -52.11 -26.68 -3.32
N HIS A 62 -53.30 -26.46 -3.88
CA HIS A 62 -53.59 -25.33 -4.76
C HIS A 62 -54.92 -24.72 -4.38
N LYS A 63 -54.99 -23.38 -4.39
CA LYS A 63 -56.21 -22.59 -4.25
C LYS A 63 -56.37 -21.74 -5.51
N VAL A 64 -57.49 -21.88 -6.22
CA VAL A 64 -57.77 -21.18 -7.48
C VAL A 64 -59.15 -20.54 -7.39
N ALA A 65 -59.28 -19.28 -7.80
CA ALA A 65 -60.57 -18.62 -7.92
C ALA A 65 -61.09 -18.76 -9.34
N HIS A 66 -62.32 -19.28 -9.50
CA HIS A 66 -63.00 -19.33 -10.79
C HIS A 66 -64.45 -18.85 -10.62
N GLY A 67 -64.73 -17.64 -11.10
CA GLY A 67 -66.01 -16.97 -10.87
C GLY A 67 -66.17 -16.57 -9.41
N ASN A 68 -67.29 -16.96 -8.79
CA ASN A 68 -67.59 -16.69 -7.37
C ASN A 68 -67.25 -17.89 -6.46
N LEU A 69 -66.53 -18.88 -6.97
CA LEU A 69 -66.18 -20.10 -6.23
C LEU A 69 -64.66 -20.24 -6.12
N LEU A 70 -64.23 -20.76 -4.98
CA LEU A 70 -62.85 -21.15 -4.70
C LEU A 70 -62.71 -22.64 -4.93
N TRP A 71 -61.68 -23.03 -5.66
CA TRP A 71 -61.35 -24.42 -5.95
C TRP A 71 -60.05 -24.78 -5.25
N CYS A 72 -60.08 -25.85 -4.47
CA CYS A 72 -58.87 -26.37 -3.82
C CYS A 72 -58.55 -27.77 -4.30
N LEU A 73 -57.27 -28.02 -4.59
CA LEU A 73 -56.75 -29.37 -4.80
C LEU A 73 -56.37 -29.94 -3.43
N VAL A 74 -57.01 -31.05 -3.08
CA VAL A 74 -56.88 -31.71 -1.78
C VAL A 74 -56.16 -33.03 -1.97
N GLU A 75 -55.13 -33.27 -1.17
CA GLU A 75 -54.50 -34.57 -0.99
C GLU A 75 -55.11 -35.28 0.21
N TYR A 76 -55.42 -36.57 0.08
CA TYR A 76 -56.00 -37.38 1.15
C TYR A 76 -54.97 -38.27 1.86
N VAL A 77 -55.22 -38.56 3.13
CA VAL A 77 -54.45 -39.55 3.89
C VAL A 77 -54.78 -40.93 3.32
N ASN A 78 -53.77 -41.68 2.89
CA ASN A 78 -53.97 -43.04 2.44
C ASN A 78 -54.12 -43.97 3.66
N GLU A 79 -55.22 -44.71 3.76
CA GLU A 79 -55.48 -45.60 4.90
C GLU A 79 -54.65 -46.90 4.85
N ASN A 80 -54.05 -47.21 3.69
CA ASN A 80 -53.21 -48.38 3.50
C ASN A 80 -51.73 -47.98 3.38
N GLU A 81 -50.91 -48.26 4.40
CA GLU A 81 -49.45 -48.04 4.40
C GLU A 81 -48.69 -48.85 3.32
N LEU A 82 -49.34 -49.83 2.69
CA LEU A 82 -48.77 -50.69 1.64
C LEU A 82 -49.00 -50.16 0.21
N ASP A 83 -49.79 -49.10 0.04
CA ASP A 83 -50.08 -48.49 -1.26
C ASP A 83 -49.57 -47.05 -1.27
N ASP A 84 -48.59 -46.75 -2.12
CA ASP A 84 -47.98 -45.41 -2.27
C ASP A 84 -48.85 -44.48 -3.15
N SER A 85 -50.07 -44.91 -3.49
CA SER A 85 -51.00 -44.16 -4.32
C SER A 85 -51.58 -42.97 -3.55
N THR A 86 -51.04 -41.78 -3.81
CA THR A 86 -51.62 -40.52 -3.32
C THR A 86 -52.91 -40.20 -4.07
N GLU A 87 -54.01 -40.10 -3.34
CA GLU A 87 -55.30 -39.73 -3.92
C GLU A 87 -55.50 -38.21 -3.83
N PHE A 88 -55.84 -37.61 -4.97
CA PHE A 88 -56.11 -36.18 -5.08
C PHE A 88 -57.53 -35.95 -5.58
N ALA A 89 -58.22 -34.95 -5.03
CA ALA A 89 -59.48 -34.47 -5.59
C ALA A 89 -59.59 -32.95 -5.56
N TRP A 90 -60.33 -32.42 -6.52
CA TRP A 90 -60.72 -31.03 -6.54
C TRP A 90 -62.03 -30.85 -5.79
N HIS A 91 -62.07 -29.86 -4.90
CA HIS A 91 -63.27 -29.45 -4.20
C HIS A 91 -63.54 -27.96 -4.41
N CYS A 92 -64.81 -27.59 -4.46
CA CYS A 92 -65.26 -26.22 -4.57
C CYS A 92 -65.88 -25.73 -3.25
N PHE A 93 -65.67 -24.44 -2.99
CA PHE A 93 -66.04 -23.73 -1.77
C PHE A 93 -66.56 -22.34 -2.14
N HIS A 94 -67.47 -21.77 -1.35
CA HIS A 94 -68.04 -20.45 -1.61
C HIS A 94 -67.20 -19.33 -1.00
N ASN A 95 -66.56 -19.60 0.13
CA ASN A 95 -65.75 -18.64 0.86
C ASN A 95 -64.52 -19.32 1.46
N GLU A 96 -63.59 -18.51 1.94
CA GLU A 96 -62.35 -18.99 2.57
C GLU A 96 -62.60 -19.62 3.94
N GLU A 97 -63.68 -19.22 4.61
CA GLU A 97 -64.13 -19.80 5.88
C GLU A 97 -64.49 -21.28 5.74
N GLU A 98 -65.23 -21.67 4.69
CA GLU A 98 -65.55 -23.08 4.39
C GLU A 98 -64.27 -23.91 4.13
N ILE A 99 -63.26 -23.32 3.48
CA ILE A 99 -61.97 -23.99 3.26
C ILE A 99 -61.26 -24.20 4.59
N GLN A 100 -61.25 -23.20 5.46
CA GLN A 100 -60.63 -23.29 6.77
C GLN A 100 -61.34 -24.31 7.66
N GLU A 101 -62.67 -24.34 7.66
CA GLU A 101 -63.46 -25.33 8.39
C GLU A 101 -63.17 -26.76 7.91
N TYR A 102 -63.02 -26.96 6.60
CA TYR A 102 -62.64 -28.24 6.04
C TYR A 102 -61.18 -28.62 6.39
N ALA A 103 -60.25 -27.67 6.29
CA ALA A 103 -58.85 -27.86 6.69
C ALA A 103 -58.71 -28.24 8.17
N ASN A 104 -59.57 -27.71 9.03
CA ASN A 104 -59.59 -28.01 10.47
C ASN A 104 -60.12 -29.43 10.80
N ARG A 105 -60.70 -30.16 9.84
CA ARG A 105 -61.06 -31.58 10.02
C ARG A 105 -59.84 -32.51 9.96
N ALA A 106 -58.74 -32.04 9.39
CA ALA A 106 -57.49 -32.80 9.32
C ALA A 106 -57.05 -33.23 10.72
N THR A 107 -56.65 -34.50 10.86
CA THR A 107 -56.12 -35.02 12.11
C THR A 107 -54.65 -34.61 12.27
N GLY A 108 -54.34 -33.77 13.26
CA GLY A 108 -52.96 -33.36 13.56
C GLY A 108 -52.75 -31.85 13.60
N GLU A 109 -51.69 -31.37 12.95
CA GLU A 109 -51.34 -29.94 12.88
C GLU A 109 -52.33 -29.18 11.99
N PRO A 110 -52.76 -27.95 12.37
CA PRO A 110 -53.64 -27.14 11.53
C PRO A 110 -53.03 -26.93 10.13
N LEU A 111 -53.75 -27.34 9.09
CA LEU A 111 -53.27 -27.18 7.72
C LEU A 111 -53.19 -25.70 7.35
N THR A 112 -52.05 -25.28 6.78
CA THR A 112 -51.89 -23.94 6.22
C THR A 112 -52.56 -23.86 4.85
N LEU A 113 -53.43 -22.86 4.66
CA LEU A 113 -54.08 -22.63 3.37
C LEU A 113 -53.06 -22.08 2.34
N PRO A 114 -52.96 -22.67 1.13
CA PRO A 114 -52.16 -22.10 0.06
C PRO A 114 -52.68 -20.73 -0.38
N ASP A 115 -51.75 -19.87 -0.80
CA ASP A 115 -52.08 -18.59 -1.44
C ASP A 115 -52.89 -18.80 -2.73
N LEU A 116 -53.69 -17.79 -3.07
CA LEU A 116 -54.47 -17.81 -4.31
C LEU A 116 -53.52 -17.87 -5.52
N SER A 117 -53.71 -18.88 -6.35
CA SER A 117 -52.94 -19.05 -7.58
C SER A 117 -53.22 -17.87 -8.52
N MET A 118 -52.15 -17.32 -9.10
CA MET A 118 -52.25 -16.22 -10.06
C MET A 118 -53.17 -16.58 -11.22
N ALA A 119 -54.02 -15.64 -11.62
CA ALA A 119 -54.89 -15.86 -12.76
C ALA A 119 -54.06 -15.96 -14.07
N PRO A 120 -54.55 -16.67 -15.11
CA PRO A 120 -53.79 -16.85 -16.35
C PRO A 120 -53.29 -15.54 -16.98
N TYR A 121 -54.08 -14.46 -16.91
CA TYR A 121 -53.69 -13.15 -17.43
C TYR A 121 -52.56 -12.48 -16.62
N GLU A 122 -52.47 -12.76 -15.31
CA GLU A 122 -51.43 -12.24 -14.43
C GLU A 122 -50.13 -12.96 -14.68
N VAL A 123 -50.20 -14.29 -14.82
CA VAL A 123 -49.06 -15.11 -15.20
C VAL A 123 -48.50 -14.66 -16.56
N GLU A 124 -49.36 -14.40 -17.54
CA GLU A 124 -48.92 -13.93 -18.86
C GLU A 124 -48.30 -12.52 -18.80
N ARG A 125 -48.87 -11.61 -17.99
CA ARG A 125 -48.30 -10.28 -17.73
C ARG A 125 -46.92 -10.36 -17.10
N VAL A 126 -46.75 -11.20 -16.07
CA VAL A 126 -45.46 -11.40 -15.40
C VAL A 126 -44.45 -12.02 -16.37
N LYS A 127 -44.84 -13.04 -17.14
CA LYS A 127 -43.98 -13.62 -18.18
C LYS A 127 -43.52 -12.59 -19.20
N LYS A 128 -44.41 -11.71 -19.64
CA LYS A 128 -44.06 -10.63 -20.57
C LYS A 128 -43.07 -9.64 -19.92
N SER A 129 -43.34 -9.20 -18.69
CA SER A 129 -42.44 -8.28 -17.96
C SER A 129 -41.04 -8.89 -17.76
N LEU A 130 -40.98 -10.15 -17.34
CA LEU A 130 -39.72 -10.87 -17.15
C LEU A 130 -38.97 -11.04 -18.47
N LYS A 131 -39.67 -11.31 -19.57
CA LYS A 131 -39.05 -11.38 -20.90
C LYS A 131 -38.44 -10.04 -21.30
N GLU A 132 -39.17 -8.95 -21.14
CA GLU A 132 -38.65 -7.60 -21.43
C GLU A 132 -37.45 -7.25 -20.55
N GLU A 133 -37.43 -7.68 -19.30
CA GLU A 133 -36.29 -7.50 -18.40
C GLU A 133 -35.07 -8.31 -18.82
N ILE A 134 -35.27 -9.58 -19.19
CA ILE A 134 -34.21 -10.42 -19.74
C ILE A 134 -33.61 -9.79 -21.00
N ASP A 135 -34.46 -9.32 -21.93
CA ASP A 135 -34.01 -8.68 -23.17
C ASP A 135 -33.22 -7.39 -22.87
N ARG A 136 -33.67 -6.58 -21.89
CA ARG A 136 -32.93 -5.39 -21.43
C ARG A 136 -31.56 -5.76 -20.86
N VAL A 137 -31.49 -6.74 -19.95
CA VAL A 137 -30.24 -7.17 -19.31
C VAL A 137 -29.26 -7.75 -20.34
N GLN A 138 -29.75 -8.54 -21.31
CA GLN A 138 -28.92 -9.06 -22.39
C GLN A 138 -28.32 -7.94 -23.24
N GLU A 139 -29.12 -6.94 -23.59
CA GLU A 139 -28.66 -5.77 -24.35
C GLU A 139 -27.67 -4.92 -23.55
N GLU A 140 -27.88 -4.73 -22.24
CA GLU A 140 -26.93 -4.06 -21.37
C GLU A 140 -25.60 -4.81 -21.27
N PHE A 141 -25.64 -6.13 -21.15
CA PHE A 141 -24.44 -6.97 -21.14
C PHE A 141 -23.68 -6.88 -22.47
N ARG A 142 -24.41 -6.89 -23.60
CA ARG A 142 -23.82 -6.67 -24.93
C ARG A 142 -23.14 -5.31 -25.03
N ARG A 143 -23.80 -4.24 -24.58
CA ARG A 143 -23.24 -2.88 -24.55
C ARG A 143 -22.03 -2.78 -23.64
N TYR A 144 -22.10 -3.37 -22.45
CA TYR A 144 -20.99 -3.39 -21.50
C TYR A 144 -19.77 -4.09 -22.10
N ARG A 145 -19.95 -5.27 -22.70
CA ARG A 145 -18.86 -5.99 -23.37
C ARG A 145 -18.21 -5.15 -24.46
N VAL A 146 -18.99 -4.51 -25.31
CA VAL A 146 -18.47 -3.62 -26.37
C VAL A 146 -17.72 -2.43 -25.77
N ARG A 147 -18.29 -1.74 -24.77
CA ARG A 147 -17.62 -0.62 -24.09
C ARG A 147 -16.30 -1.03 -23.43
N SER A 148 -16.29 -2.19 -22.76
CA SER A 148 -15.09 -2.74 -22.13
C SER A 148 -14.01 -3.05 -23.16
N GLU A 149 -14.38 -3.66 -24.29
CA GLU A 149 -13.46 -3.97 -25.39
C GLU A 149 -12.88 -2.69 -26.02
N ILE A 150 -13.73 -1.68 -26.26
CA ILE A 150 -13.29 -0.37 -26.76
C ILE A 150 -12.31 0.28 -25.78
N THR A 151 -12.65 0.29 -24.49
CA THR A 151 -11.80 0.89 -23.44
C THR A 151 -10.45 0.17 -23.37
N ARG A 152 -10.44 -1.17 -23.44
CA ARG A 152 -9.19 -1.95 -23.49
C ARG A 152 -8.35 -1.55 -24.70
N LYS A 153 -8.95 -1.49 -25.89
CA LYS A 153 -8.25 -1.09 -27.13
C LYS A 153 -7.70 0.34 -27.06
N GLN A 154 -8.45 1.27 -26.46
CA GLN A 154 -7.99 2.64 -26.25
C GLN A 154 -6.78 2.69 -25.30
N LYS A 155 -6.82 1.94 -24.19
CA LYS A 155 -5.70 1.83 -23.25
C LYS A 155 -4.47 1.18 -23.88
N ASP A 156 -4.66 0.13 -24.67
CA ASP A 156 -3.56 -0.51 -25.42
C ASP A 156 -2.95 0.41 -26.48
N ALA A 157 -3.75 1.28 -27.11
CA ALA A 157 -3.27 2.30 -28.03
C ALA A 157 -2.49 3.41 -27.31
N GLU A 158 -2.97 3.84 -26.14
CA GLU A 158 -2.30 4.82 -25.28
C GLU A 158 -0.94 4.31 -24.79
N ILE A 159 -0.88 3.05 -24.33
CA ILE A 159 0.38 2.40 -23.92
C ILE A 159 1.37 2.33 -25.08
N ARG A 160 0.91 1.95 -26.28
CA ARG A 160 1.77 1.93 -27.48
C ARG A 160 2.32 3.32 -27.82
N LYS A 161 1.48 4.36 -27.76
CA LYS A 161 1.91 5.74 -27.98
C LYS A 161 2.94 6.20 -26.94
N MET A 162 2.70 5.90 -25.67
CA MET A 162 3.66 6.21 -24.60
C MET A 162 4.98 5.48 -24.80
N SER A 163 4.94 4.18 -25.13
CA SER A 163 6.14 3.37 -25.41
C SER A 163 6.95 3.93 -26.58
N MET A 164 6.29 4.31 -27.68
CA MET A 164 6.94 4.96 -28.82
C MET A 164 7.59 6.29 -28.42
N ASN A 165 6.93 7.11 -27.61
CA ASN A 165 7.49 8.37 -27.12
C ASN A 165 8.70 8.16 -26.21
N VAL A 166 8.69 7.13 -25.36
CA VAL A 166 9.84 6.79 -24.51
C VAL A 166 11.02 6.33 -25.36
N MET A 167 10.79 5.47 -26.35
CA MET A 167 11.83 5.03 -27.28
C MET A 167 12.40 6.19 -28.10
N ALA A 168 11.54 7.11 -28.56
CA ALA A 168 11.98 8.31 -29.26
C ALA A 168 12.87 9.20 -28.38
N LYS A 169 12.47 9.46 -27.13
CA LYS A 169 13.28 10.23 -26.17
C LYS A 169 14.60 9.54 -25.81
N GLN A 170 14.59 8.21 -25.65
CA GLN A 170 15.83 7.47 -25.41
C GLN A 170 16.75 7.54 -26.63
N THR A 171 16.20 7.46 -27.84
CA THR A 171 16.98 7.59 -29.08
C THR A 171 17.57 8.99 -29.22
N GLU A 172 16.79 10.03 -28.92
CA GLU A 172 17.24 11.43 -28.88
C GLU A 172 18.36 11.63 -27.84
N GLN A 173 18.17 11.16 -26.60
CA GLN A 173 19.20 11.23 -25.56
C GLN A 173 20.49 10.50 -25.95
N ILE A 174 20.38 9.30 -26.54
CA ILE A 174 21.54 8.54 -27.03
C ILE A 174 22.25 9.30 -28.15
N SER A 175 21.50 9.97 -29.03
CA SER A 175 22.06 10.77 -30.13
C SER A 175 22.69 12.09 -29.68
N GLU A 176 22.22 12.67 -28.57
CA GLU A 176 22.68 13.95 -28.03
C GLU A 176 23.85 13.83 -27.03
N THR A 177 24.09 12.64 -26.45
CA THR A 177 25.26 12.41 -25.59
C THR A 177 26.56 12.41 -26.40
N ASP A 178 27.30 13.52 -26.35
CA ASP A 178 28.70 13.60 -26.78
C ASP A 178 29.60 12.85 -25.80
N LEU A 179 29.66 11.52 -25.99
CA LEU A 179 30.54 10.61 -25.23
C LEU A 179 32.01 11.06 -25.23
N SER A 180 32.44 11.78 -26.26
CA SER A 180 33.82 12.27 -26.36
C SER A 180 34.08 13.46 -25.43
N GLY A 181 33.12 14.38 -25.32
CA GLY A 181 33.14 15.52 -24.40
C GLY A 181 33.05 15.09 -22.94
N GLU A 182 32.17 14.14 -22.62
CA GLU A 182 32.05 13.60 -21.25
C GLU A 182 33.32 12.88 -20.79
N LEU A 183 33.95 12.09 -21.68
CA LEU A 183 35.22 11.43 -21.38
C LEU A 183 36.35 12.43 -21.15
N GLN A 184 36.40 13.52 -21.90
CA GLN A 184 37.37 14.61 -21.69
C GLN A 184 37.13 15.34 -20.37
N SER A 185 35.88 15.64 -20.03
CA SER A 185 35.50 16.25 -18.75
C SER A 185 35.88 15.37 -17.57
N SER A 186 35.58 14.06 -17.64
CA SER A 186 35.96 13.08 -16.63
C SER A 186 37.48 12.98 -16.46
N LYS A 187 38.25 12.92 -17.56
CA LYS A 187 39.72 12.94 -17.50
C LYS A 187 40.26 14.22 -16.87
N ALA A 188 39.66 15.38 -17.17
CA ALA A 188 40.05 16.65 -16.56
C ALA A 188 39.74 16.69 -15.06
N GLN A 189 38.60 16.15 -14.64
CA GLN A 189 38.22 16.04 -13.23
C GLN A 189 39.17 15.13 -12.45
N ILE A 190 39.52 13.96 -13.02
CA ILE A 190 40.50 13.04 -12.42
C ILE A 190 41.83 13.76 -12.20
N ARG A 191 42.34 14.49 -13.21
CA ARG A 191 43.59 15.26 -13.08
C ARG A 191 43.52 16.30 -11.94
N ARG A 192 42.39 17.00 -11.81
CA ARG A 192 42.19 17.99 -10.73
C ARG A 192 42.18 17.32 -9.35
N LEU A 193 41.48 16.20 -9.22
CA LEU A 193 41.40 15.45 -7.96
C LEU A 193 42.76 14.87 -7.58
N THR A 194 43.51 14.30 -8.52
CA THR A 194 44.88 13.81 -8.29
C THR A 194 45.80 14.94 -7.84
N LYS A 195 45.71 16.13 -8.45
CA LYS A 195 46.50 17.29 -8.04
C LYS A 195 46.14 17.73 -6.61
N ALA A 196 44.85 17.85 -6.30
CA ALA A 196 44.39 18.22 -4.97
C ALA A 196 44.81 17.19 -3.90
N GLN A 197 44.81 15.90 -4.24
CA GLN A 197 45.28 14.83 -3.38
C GLN A 197 46.79 14.96 -3.11
N ALA A 198 47.61 15.20 -4.13
CA ALA A 198 49.05 15.39 -3.98
C ALA A 198 49.38 16.63 -3.12
N GLU A 199 48.70 17.75 -3.34
CA GLU A 199 48.87 18.97 -2.53
C GLU A 199 48.43 18.74 -1.06
N ALA A 200 47.43 17.89 -0.83
CA ALA A 200 47.00 17.52 0.52
C ALA A 200 48.02 16.62 1.22
N GLU A 201 48.59 15.64 0.51
CA GLU A 201 49.63 14.75 1.03
C GLU A 201 50.92 15.51 1.36
N GLU A 202 51.32 16.47 0.53
CA GLU A 202 52.46 17.34 0.80
C GLU A 202 52.23 18.17 2.08
N ARG A 203 51.04 18.78 2.21
CA ARG A 203 50.67 19.48 3.44
C ARG A 203 50.72 18.53 4.64
N GLU A 204 50.19 17.33 4.54
CA GLU A 204 50.25 16.38 5.65
C GLU A 204 51.69 16.00 6.01
N SER A 205 52.55 15.77 5.02
CA SER A 205 53.98 15.48 5.21
C SER A 205 54.69 16.62 5.93
N ASP A 206 54.43 17.87 5.54
CA ASP A 206 55.00 19.04 6.21
C ASP A 206 54.51 19.20 7.65
N TRP A 207 53.24 18.91 7.91
CA TRP A 207 52.71 18.90 9.27
C TRP A 207 53.32 17.77 10.11
N ARG A 208 53.49 16.57 9.54
CA ARG A 208 54.20 15.46 10.20
C ARG A 208 55.63 15.85 10.55
N ARG A 209 56.39 16.46 9.63
CA ARG A 209 57.76 16.96 9.88
C ARG A 209 57.79 18.00 11.00
N LYS A 210 56.87 18.98 10.97
CA LYS A 210 56.77 20.02 12.02
C LYS A 210 56.44 19.42 13.37
N PHE A 211 55.51 18.46 13.41
CA PHE A 211 55.13 17.76 14.62
C PHE A 211 56.29 16.92 15.17
N GLU A 212 56.98 16.16 14.32
CA GLU A 212 58.16 15.38 14.73
C GLU A 212 59.26 16.27 15.29
N LYS A 213 59.51 17.42 14.65
CA LYS A 213 60.45 18.43 15.17
C LYS A 213 60.01 18.93 16.55
N LEU A 214 58.73 19.31 16.71
CA LEU A 214 58.21 19.78 17.98
C LEU A 214 58.31 18.72 19.08
N MET A 215 58.06 17.45 18.75
CA MET A 215 58.23 16.33 19.68
C MET A 215 59.68 16.15 20.12
N LYS A 216 60.64 16.24 19.18
CA LYS A 216 62.08 16.21 19.50
C LYS A 216 62.49 17.38 20.40
N ASP A 217 62.01 18.58 20.10
CA ASP A 217 62.26 19.77 20.91
C ASP A 217 61.64 19.62 22.32
N TYR A 218 60.42 19.07 22.42
CA TYR A 218 59.75 18.78 23.68
C TYR A 218 60.47 17.70 24.51
N GLU A 219 60.95 16.63 23.88
CA GLU A 219 61.73 15.58 24.55
C GLU A 219 63.05 16.14 25.09
N LYS A 220 63.75 16.96 24.28
CA LYS A 220 64.98 17.67 24.68
C LYS A 220 64.75 18.60 25.89
N LEU A 221 63.59 19.26 25.95
CA LEU A 221 63.23 20.21 27.01
C LEU A 221 62.61 19.56 28.26
N SER A 222 61.87 18.46 28.12
CA SER A 222 61.18 17.80 29.23
C SER A 222 62.00 16.73 29.95
N GLY A 223 63.13 16.29 29.38
CA GLY A 223 64.07 15.40 30.07
C GLY A 223 64.66 16.01 31.33
N THR A 224 65.14 15.19 32.27
CA THR A 224 65.78 15.60 33.54
C THR A 224 66.98 16.54 33.38
N MET A 225 67.52 16.67 32.17
CA MET A 225 68.61 17.58 31.79
C MET A 225 68.14 18.80 30.98
N GLY A 226 66.83 18.98 30.77
CA GLY A 226 66.27 20.05 29.91
C GLY A 226 66.58 21.46 30.41
N GLU A 227 66.51 21.69 31.72
CA GLU A 227 66.94 22.94 32.35
C GLU A 227 68.45 23.17 32.19
N THR A 228 69.25 22.11 32.28
CA THR A 228 70.71 22.17 32.06
C THR A 228 71.03 22.53 30.61
N ILE A 229 70.32 21.94 29.65
CA ILE A 229 70.48 22.21 28.21
C ILE A 229 70.08 23.65 27.89
N LEU A 230 68.96 24.14 28.41
CA LEU A 230 68.55 25.55 28.28
C LEU A 230 69.59 26.51 28.87
N ALA A 231 70.09 26.20 30.08
CA ALA A 231 71.12 27.00 30.72
C ALA A 231 72.44 26.99 29.93
N MET A 232 72.81 25.88 29.30
CA MET A 232 73.97 25.80 28.41
C MET A 232 73.77 26.63 27.14
N GLU A 233 72.62 26.52 26.47
CA GLU A 233 72.31 27.35 25.29
C GLU A 233 72.28 28.85 25.62
N TRP A 234 71.80 29.23 26.81
CA TRP A 234 71.83 30.62 27.28
C TRP A 234 73.25 31.11 27.56
N ARG A 235 74.09 30.30 28.19
CA ARG A 235 75.50 30.63 28.40
C ARG A 235 76.24 30.78 27.08
N GLU A 236 76.04 29.86 26.14
CA GLU A 236 76.67 29.91 24.82
C GLU A 236 76.24 31.15 24.02
N ARG A 237 74.94 31.47 24.00
CA ARG A 237 74.43 32.69 23.35
C ARG A 237 74.96 33.96 24.01
N TYR A 238 75.03 33.98 25.34
CA TYR A 238 75.60 35.10 26.07
C TYR A 238 77.10 35.27 25.75
N GLU A 239 77.87 34.19 25.79
CA GLU A 239 79.29 34.20 25.43
C GLU A 239 79.54 34.62 23.99
N GLN A 240 78.67 34.19 23.06
CA GLN A 240 78.72 34.63 21.68
C GLN A 240 78.44 36.12 21.54
N SER A 241 77.38 36.63 22.20
CA SER A 241 77.07 38.06 22.21
C SER A 241 78.19 38.90 22.86
N VAL A 242 78.83 38.39 23.90
CA VAL A 242 80.01 39.02 24.52
C VAL A 242 81.20 39.02 23.58
N ARG A 243 81.48 37.92 22.87
CA ARG A 243 82.53 37.86 21.83
C ARG A 243 82.27 38.86 20.71
N GLU A 244 81.06 38.89 20.17
CA GLU A 244 80.66 39.83 19.12
C GLU A 244 80.80 41.28 19.60
N LYS A 245 80.41 41.57 20.85
CA LYS A 245 80.60 42.89 21.46
C LYS A 245 82.08 43.26 21.57
N GLN A 246 82.94 42.36 22.04
CA GLN A 246 84.38 42.59 22.15
C GLN A 246 85.05 42.78 20.78
N GLU A 247 84.64 42.03 19.77
CA GLU A 247 85.11 42.21 18.39
C GLU A 247 84.68 43.58 17.83
N LEU A 248 83.44 44.01 18.10
CA LEU A 248 82.95 45.32 17.70
C LEU A 248 83.67 46.46 18.45
N GLU A 249 83.93 46.30 19.75
CA GLU A 249 84.71 47.26 20.55
C GLU A 249 86.15 47.35 20.04
N LYS A 250 86.80 46.22 19.76
CA LYS A 250 88.14 46.18 19.17
C LYS A 250 88.19 46.85 17.79
N LYS A 251 87.23 46.55 16.91
CA LYS A 251 87.09 47.22 15.61
C LYS A 251 86.89 48.73 15.77
N MET A 252 86.12 49.16 16.78
CA MET A 252 85.91 50.59 17.07
C MET A 252 87.18 51.27 17.60
N GLU A 253 87.97 50.58 18.43
CA GLU A 253 89.26 51.05 18.94
C GLU A 253 90.29 51.20 17.81
N GLU A 254 90.39 50.20 16.92
CA GLU A 254 91.23 50.22 15.73
C GLU A 254 90.83 51.37 14.78
N LEU A 255 89.53 51.56 14.55
CA LEU A 255 89.00 52.69 13.78
C LEU A 255 89.29 54.04 14.44
N LYS A 256 89.21 54.13 15.78
CA LYS A 256 89.55 55.35 16.53
C LYS A 256 91.04 55.67 16.43
N LEU A 257 91.92 54.69 16.56
CA LEU A 257 93.38 54.84 16.38
C LEU A 257 93.76 55.24 14.94
N MET A 258 93.05 54.72 13.94
CA MET A 258 93.20 55.16 12.55
C MET A 258 92.67 56.58 12.32
N THR A 259 91.60 56.97 13.03
CA THR A 259 90.97 58.30 12.90
C THR A 259 91.72 59.39 13.65
N SER A 260 92.31 59.08 14.82
CA SER A 260 93.10 60.05 15.61
C SER A 260 94.50 60.31 15.04
N GLY A 261 94.97 59.49 14.08
CA GLY A 261 96.13 59.79 13.23
C GLY A 261 95.80 60.55 11.93
N ALA A 262 94.51 60.82 11.65
CA ALA A 262 94.04 61.31 10.35
C ALA A 262 93.16 62.57 10.44
N PHE A 263 93.26 63.38 11.50
CA PHE A 263 92.66 64.72 11.52
C PHE A 263 93.62 65.77 10.99
N GLY A 264 93.83 65.68 9.68
CA GLY A 264 94.47 66.70 8.88
C GLY A 264 93.95 66.59 7.45
N ASN A 265 93.07 67.53 7.11
CA ASN A 265 92.74 67.98 5.75
C ASN A 265 91.50 67.36 5.07
N GLY A 266 90.63 68.27 4.61
CA GLY A 266 89.95 68.10 3.32
C GLY A 266 88.47 67.74 3.37
N SER A 267 87.64 68.76 3.58
CA SER A 267 86.29 68.84 3.02
C SER A 267 86.28 68.46 1.53
N ASP A 268 85.31 67.61 1.13
CA ASP A 268 84.45 67.74 -0.07
C ASP A 268 84.02 66.35 -0.61
N ASN A 269 82.96 65.73 -0.06
CA ASN A 269 82.29 64.59 -0.73
C ASN A 269 80.84 64.30 -0.23
N GLY A 270 80.08 65.33 0.14
CA GLY A 270 78.73 65.16 0.73
C GLY A 270 77.60 64.84 -0.26
N ASN A 271 77.85 64.81 -1.57
CA ASN A 271 76.77 64.75 -2.57
C ASN A 271 76.47 63.33 -3.08
N GLY A 272 77.47 62.43 -3.12
CA GLY A 272 77.27 61.04 -3.58
C GLY A 272 76.54 60.15 -2.57
N ASP A 273 76.79 60.36 -1.28
CA ASP A 273 76.21 59.56 -0.20
C ASP A 273 74.71 59.83 -0.02
N LEU A 274 74.30 61.10 -0.20
CA LEU A 274 72.88 61.49 -0.19
C LEU A 274 72.11 60.90 -1.38
N GLN A 275 72.76 60.74 -2.54
CA GLN A 275 72.15 60.12 -3.71
C GLN A 275 71.97 58.61 -3.55
N SER A 276 72.99 57.91 -3.03
CA SER A 276 72.87 56.48 -2.67
C SER A 276 71.76 56.26 -1.65
N LEU A 277 71.71 57.08 -0.60
CA LEU A 277 70.68 56.94 0.45
C LEU A 277 69.27 57.18 -0.09
N ARG A 278 69.08 58.16 -1.00
CA ARG A 278 67.80 58.38 -1.68
C ARG A 278 67.39 57.19 -2.57
N GLN A 279 68.35 56.55 -3.23
CA GLN A 279 68.10 55.39 -4.07
C GLN A 279 67.72 54.15 -3.24
N GLU A 280 68.40 53.93 -2.11
CA GLU A 280 68.04 52.87 -1.17
C GLU A 280 66.65 53.10 -0.56
N PHE A 281 66.34 54.34 -0.17
CA PHE A 281 65.02 54.68 0.37
C PHE A 281 63.91 54.46 -0.67
N ALA A 282 64.17 54.77 -1.95
CA ALA A 282 63.25 54.49 -3.04
C ALA A 282 63.03 52.98 -3.25
N GLN A 283 64.08 52.17 -3.14
CA GLN A 283 63.97 50.72 -3.22
C GLN A 283 63.21 50.12 -2.05
N TYR A 284 63.47 50.59 -0.82
CA TYR A 284 62.72 50.17 0.37
C TYR A 284 61.25 50.54 0.27
N ARG A 285 60.93 51.77 -0.16
CA ARG A 285 59.55 52.21 -0.39
C ARG A 285 58.86 51.34 -1.45
N LYS A 286 59.55 50.99 -2.54
CA LYS A 286 59.00 50.12 -3.58
C LYS A 286 58.73 48.70 -3.05
N ARG A 287 59.65 48.13 -2.27
CA ARG A 287 59.44 46.80 -1.65
C ARG A 287 58.29 46.81 -0.64
N ALA A 288 58.18 47.86 0.17
CA ALA A 288 57.10 48.01 1.13
C ALA A 288 55.72 48.12 0.43
N LEU A 289 55.63 48.91 -0.65
CA LEU A 289 54.40 49.02 -1.43
C LEU A 289 54.01 47.70 -2.09
N ASN A 290 54.96 46.98 -2.68
CA ASN A 290 54.69 45.66 -3.25
C ASN A 290 54.22 44.65 -2.20
N ALA A 291 54.77 44.69 -0.97
CA ALA A 291 54.33 43.82 0.11
C ALA A 291 52.90 44.15 0.57
N VAL A 292 52.53 45.43 0.59
CA VAL A 292 51.16 45.87 0.90
C VAL A 292 50.19 45.45 -0.21
N GLU A 293 50.52 45.70 -1.48
CA GLU A 293 49.70 45.30 -2.62
C GLU A 293 49.49 43.77 -2.67
N GLN A 294 50.53 43.00 -2.38
CA GLN A 294 50.42 41.55 -2.30
C GLN A 294 49.51 41.08 -1.15
N LYS A 295 49.59 41.75 0.01
CA LYS A 295 48.70 41.45 1.14
C LYS A 295 47.25 41.86 0.89
N GLU A 296 47.02 42.96 0.18
CA GLU A 296 45.69 43.42 -0.23
C GLU A 296 45.08 42.47 -1.27
N LYS A 297 45.89 41.96 -2.20
CA LYS A 297 45.47 40.93 -3.15
C LYS A 297 45.11 39.62 -2.45
N GLU A 298 45.94 39.15 -1.51
CA GLU A 298 45.63 37.97 -0.69
C GLU A 298 44.34 38.15 0.11
N LEU A 299 44.09 39.33 0.68
CA LEU A 299 42.85 39.65 1.39
C LEU A 299 41.63 39.63 0.46
N ASN A 300 41.74 40.20 -0.74
CA ASN A 300 40.67 40.15 -1.73
C ASN A 300 40.39 38.72 -2.21
N ASP A 301 41.42 37.90 -2.43
CA ASP A 301 41.25 36.50 -2.83
C ASP A 301 40.57 35.67 -1.73
N ILE A 302 40.93 35.91 -0.46
CA ILE A 302 40.25 35.28 0.69
C ILE A 302 38.79 35.73 0.76
N GLN A 303 38.51 37.03 0.62
CA GLN A 303 37.15 37.56 0.65
C GLN A 303 36.29 37.03 -0.52
N ALA A 304 36.89 36.87 -1.71
CA ALA A 304 36.22 36.27 -2.87
C ALA A 304 35.90 34.78 -2.64
N GLN A 305 36.83 34.01 -2.04
CA GLN A 305 36.58 32.60 -1.69
C GLN A 305 35.43 32.42 -0.67
N TYR A 306 35.25 33.38 0.25
CA TYR A 306 34.12 33.35 1.19
C TYR A 306 32.77 33.65 0.51
N HIS A 307 32.75 34.42 -0.58
CA HIS A 307 31.52 34.72 -1.32
C HIS A 307 31.10 33.63 -2.31
N GLU A 308 32.03 32.82 -2.84
CA GLU A 308 31.71 31.79 -3.85
C GLU A 308 31.22 30.45 -3.25
N ASN A 309 31.59 30.12 -2.02
CA ASN A 309 31.17 28.90 -1.31
C ASN A 309 29.99 29.09 -0.34
N GLY A 310 29.43 30.30 -0.25
CA GLY A 310 28.35 30.68 0.66
C GLY A 310 27.08 31.09 -0.07
N GLY A 311 26.46 30.17 -0.78
CA GLY A 311 25.10 30.38 -1.32
C GLY A 311 24.08 30.47 -0.18
N GLY A 312 23.59 31.68 0.13
CA GLY A 312 22.30 31.85 0.79
C GLY A 312 22.21 32.94 1.86
N SER A 313 21.58 34.04 1.46
CA SER A 313 20.76 34.94 2.29
C SER A 313 21.48 35.98 3.17
N SER A 314 21.65 37.15 2.58
CA SER A 314 21.77 38.43 3.28
C SER A 314 20.50 38.72 4.10
N ASN A 315 20.63 38.76 5.42
CA ASN A 315 19.88 39.75 6.21
C ASN A 315 20.67 40.20 7.44
N ALA A 316 20.61 41.51 7.67
CA ALA A 316 21.41 42.31 8.56
C ALA A 316 21.45 41.85 10.04
N SER A 317 22.62 42.00 10.69
CA SER A 317 22.87 43.13 11.61
C SER A 317 24.10 42.90 12.49
N ARG A 318 24.81 43.99 12.70
CA ARG A 318 25.86 44.20 13.70
C ARG A 318 25.33 43.90 15.11
N THR A 319 26.13 43.24 15.96
CA THR A 319 26.55 43.71 17.31
C THR A 319 27.34 42.65 18.07
N ASN A 320 28.50 43.08 18.57
CA ASN A 320 29.22 42.74 19.81
C ASN A 320 28.93 41.48 20.66
N SER A 321 30.06 40.96 21.17
CA SER A 321 30.33 40.59 22.58
C SER A 321 30.12 39.15 23.05
N PHE A 322 31.25 38.49 23.27
CA PHE A 322 31.65 37.67 24.44
C PHE A 322 30.64 36.76 25.18
N LYS A 323 31.12 35.50 25.34
CA LYS A 323 31.00 34.53 26.45
C LYS A 323 29.95 33.40 26.39
N GLU A 324 30.53 32.22 26.67
CA GLU A 324 30.02 31.07 27.44
C GLU A 324 29.01 30.07 26.84
N VAL A 325 29.57 28.89 26.54
CA VAL A 325 29.15 27.55 27.00
C VAL A 325 27.94 27.53 27.94
N ARG A 326 26.81 26.98 27.46
CA ARG A 326 25.95 26.12 28.28
C ARG A 326 25.16 25.12 27.41
N VAL A 327 25.21 23.88 27.86
CA VAL A 327 24.65 22.66 27.29
C VAL A 327 23.19 22.45 27.76
N ARG A 328 22.35 21.91 26.86
CA ARG A 328 21.07 21.18 27.03
C ARG A 328 19.84 21.89 27.66
N ARG A 329 18.71 21.82 26.94
CA ARG A 329 17.51 21.07 27.42
C ARG A 329 16.52 20.81 26.27
N MET A 330 16.17 19.53 26.08
CA MET A 330 14.96 19.10 25.37
C MET A 330 13.76 19.29 26.29
N SER A 331 12.63 19.75 25.75
CA SER A 331 11.31 19.50 26.34
C SER A 331 10.34 19.13 25.24
N MET A 332 9.69 18.01 25.48
CA MET A 332 8.59 17.41 24.76
C MET A 332 7.27 17.94 25.36
N GLU A 333 6.15 17.58 24.72
CA GLU A 333 4.72 17.77 25.10
C GLU A 333 4.03 18.98 24.46
N SER A 334 2.81 18.94 23.90
CA SER A 334 1.89 17.89 23.45
C SER A 334 0.68 18.59 22.78
N ASN A 335 -0.03 17.85 21.90
CA ASN A 335 -1.46 17.94 21.51
C ASN A 335 -1.93 18.81 20.31
N SER A 336 -2.33 18.07 19.26
CA SER A 336 -3.62 18.06 18.51
C SER A 336 -4.43 19.37 18.42
N SER A 337 -5.01 19.80 17.29
CA SER A 337 -5.45 19.15 16.06
C SER A 337 -6.03 20.23 15.12
N LEU A 338 -6.18 19.88 13.82
CA LEU A 338 -7.16 20.39 12.84
C LEU A 338 -6.59 21.14 11.61
N SER A 339 -6.55 20.38 10.51
CA SER A 339 -6.90 20.73 9.12
C SER A 339 -6.14 21.85 8.41
N GLY A 340 -5.50 21.49 7.28
CA GLY A 340 -5.27 22.45 6.20
C GLY A 340 -3.95 22.37 5.44
N PHE A 341 -3.27 21.22 5.36
CA PHE A 341 -2.17 21.08 4.40
C PHE A 341 -1.88 19.59 4.11
N GLU A 342 -2.56 19.01 3.11
CA GLU A 342 -2.14 17.73 2.57
C GLU A 342 -0.82 17.94 1.82
N THR A 343 0.27 17.52 2.46
CA THR A 343 1.57 17.40 1.82
C THR A 343 1.52 16.22 0.82
N PRO A 344 2.01 16.39 -0.42
CA PRO A 344 1.87 15.39 -1.50
C PRO A 344 2.58 14.04 -1.26
N ASN A 345 3.27 13.87 -0.13
CA ASN A 345 3.89 12.61 0.28
C ASN A 345 2.99 11.74 1.20
N ALA A 346 1.95 12.30 1.81
CA ALA A 346 1.09 11.55 2.75
C ALA A 346 0.31 10.42 2.05
N THR A 347 -0.16 10.66 0.82
CA THR A 347 -0.98 9.69 0.06
C THR A 347 -0.20 8.43 -0.33
N LYS A 348 1.07 8.59 -0.75
CA LYS A 348 1.94 7.46 -1.13
C LYS A 348 2.37 6.63 0.09
N THR A 349 2.68 7.29 1.20
CA THR A 349 2.98 6.62 2.47
C THR A 349 1.76 5.85 2.98
N ASN A 350 0.55 6.39 2.82
CA ASN A 350 -0.70 5.73 3.20
C ASN A 350 -0.98 4.47 2.34
N GLU A 351 -0.74 4.54 1.03
CA GLU A 351 -0.89 3.40 0.12
C GLU A 351 0.15 2.30 0.40
N TYR A 352 1.41 2.68 0.63
CA TYR A 352 2.47 1.75 1.04
C TYR A 352 2.12 1.06 2.36
N LEU A 353 1.64 1.82 3.35
CA LEU A 353 1.26 1.30 4.66
C LEU A 353 0.06 0.33 4.57
N LYS A 354 -0.95 0.66 3.76
CA LYS A 354 -2.08 -0.24 3.50
C LYS A 354 -1.62 -1.57 2.88
N ASN A 355 -0.73 -1.51 1.90
CA ASN A 355 -0.22 -2.70 1.22
C ASN A 355 0.62 -3.59 2.15
N ILE A 356 1.45 -3.00 3.01
CA ILE A 356 2.29 -3.79 3.91
C ILE A 356 1.49 -4.38 5.08
N VAL A 357 0.48 -3.66 5.59
CA VAL A 357 -0.44 -4.16 6.62
C VAL A 357 -1.30 -5.30 6.08
N TYR A 358 -1.84 -5.16 4.86
CA TYR A 358 -2.58 -6.23 4.19
C TYR A 358 -1.72 -7.50 4.03
N LYS A 359 -0.48 -7.36 3.54
CA LYS A 359 0.46 -8.47 3.40
C LYS A 359 0.85 -9.09 4.76
N TYR A 360 0.97 -8.28 5.80
CA TYR A 360 1.25 -8.75 7.15
C TYR A 360 0.11 -9.62 7.71
N MET A 361 -1.14 -9.20 7.50
CA MET A 361 -2.32 -9.96 7.94
C MET A 361 -2.55 -11.24 7.12
N ALA A 362 -2.17 -11.24 5.85
CA ALA A 362 -2.37 -12.36 4.93
C ALA A 362 -1.20 -13.35 4.85
N SER A 363 -0.07 -13.08 5.51
CA SER A 363 1.09 -13.96 5.50
C SER A 363 1.06 -14.94 6.67
N ASP A 364 1.48 -16.19 6.44
CA ASP A 364 1.67 -17.20 7.48
C ASP A 364 3.15 -17.42 7.83
N GLN A 365 4.07 -16.67 7.19
CA GLN A 365 5.52 -16.81 7.37
C GLN A 365 6.02 -15.83 8.43
N ASP A 366 6.58 -16.35 9.53
CA ASP A 366 7.01 -15.56 10.68
C ASP A 366 8.18 -14.59 10.36
N GLU A 367 9.10 -15.02 9.51
CA GLU A 367 10.22 -14.20 9.04
C GLU A 367 9.71 -13.00 8.22
N ALA A 368 8.74 -13.22 7.34
CA ALA A 368 8.11 -12.17 6.55
C ALA A 368 7.34 -11.19 7.43
N LYS A 369 6.65 -11.69 8.48
CA LYS A 369 5.99 -10.86 9.49
C LYS A 369 6.97 -10.00 10.26
N GLU A 370 8.17 -10.49 10.59
CA GLU A 370 9.23 -9.67 11.21
C GLU A 370 9.69 -8.51 10.35
N HIS A 371 9.96 -8.79 9.07
CA HIS A 371 10.38 -7.76 8.14
C HIS A 371 9.28 -6.70 7.92
N MET A 372 8.03 -7.14 7.81
CA MET A 372 6.88 -6.23 7.65
C MET A 372 6.61 -5.39 8.91
N GLU A 373 6.74 -5.95 10.11
CA GLU A 373 6.62 -5.19 11.37
C GLU A 373 7.69 -4.11 11.51
N LYS A 374 8.95 -4.41 11.18
CA LYS A 374 10.04 -3.41 11.22
C LYS A 374 9.75 -2.26 10.26
N ALA A 375 9.22 -2.55 9.07
CA ALA A 375 8.84 -1.54 8.09
C ALA A 375 7.62 -0.72 8.55
N ILE A 376 6.60 -1.34 9.14
CA ILE A 376 5.44 -0.65 9.73
C ILE A 376 5.87 0.26 10.88
N ALA A 377 6.70 -0.23 11.80
CA ALA A 377 7.23 0.53 12.93
C ALA A 377 8.07 1.73 12.48
N THR A 378 8.84 1.58 11.40
CA THR A 378 9.63 2.68 10.81
C THR A 378 8.73 3.73 10.17
N VAL A 379 7.67 3.33 9.45
CA VAL A 379 6.74 4.26 8.79
C VAL A 379 5.85 4.99 9.80
N LEU A 380 5.45 4.32 10.88
CA LEU A 380 4.60 4.89 11.93
C LEU A 380 5.38 5.52 13.08
N ASN A 381 6.71 5.59 12.99
CA ASN A 381 7.61 6.16 14.00
C ASN A 381 7.39 5.59 15.40
N PHE A 382 7.30 4.26 15.53
CA PHE A 382 7.18 3.63 16.83
C PHE A 382 8.44 3.89 17.67
N THR A 383 8.23 4.10 18.96
CA THR A 383 9.32 4.23 19.92
C THR A 383 10.05 2.89 20.08
N PRO A 384 11.34 2.89 20.46
CA PRO A 384 12.07 1.66 20.73
C PRO A 384 11.39 0.77 21.78
N ALA A 385 10.70 1.38 22.76
CA ALA A 385 9.95 0.66 23.79
C ALA A 385 8.73 -0.09 23.22
N GLU A 386 7.97 0.53 22.30
CA GLU A 386 6.84 -0.11 21.62
C GLU A 386 7.30 -1.25 20.71
N ILE A 387 8.43 -1.08 20.02
CA ILE A 387 9.03 -2.13 19.19
C ILE A 387 9.44 -3.33 20.05
N SER A 388 10.08 -3.11 21.20
CA SER A 388 10.44 -4.19 22.13
C SER A 388 9.21 -4.91 22.69
N ALA A 389 8.14 -4.19 23.02
CA ALA A 389 6.91 -4.80 23.52
C ALA A 389 6.23 -5.71 22.49
N ILE A 390 6.24 -5.31 21.21
CA ILE A 390 5.69 -6.11 20.10
C ILE A 390 6.51 -7.38 19.88
N GLN A 391 7.84 -7.27 19.88
CA GLN A 391 8.75 -8.41 19.74
C GLN A 391 8.59 -9.41 20.90
N GLU A 392 8.41 -8.91 22.12
CA GLU A 392 8.20 -9.75 23.32
C GLU A 392 6.87 -10.51 23.23
N LYS A 393 5.79 -9.84 22.83
CA LYS A 393 4.48 -10.49 22.62
C LYS A 393 4.52 -11.59 21.58
N ARG A 394 5.29 -11.40 20.50
CA ARG A 394 5.46 -12.42 19.46
C ARG A 394 6.22 -13.64 19.98
N LYS A 395 7.32 -13.43 20.72
CA LYS A 395 8.06 -14.53 21.36
C LYS A 395 7.17 -15.34 22.31
N GLN A 396 6.27 -14.67 23.04
CA GLN A 396 5.29 -15.34 23.89
C GLN A 396 4.27 -16.18 23.10
N GLN A 397 3.85 -15.73 21.91
CA GLN A 397 2.96 -16.50 21.02
C GLN A 397 3.66 -17.71 20.39
N GLN A 398 4.95 -17.61 20.06
CA GLN A 398 5.74 -18.76 19.59
C GLN A 398 6.06 -19.76 20.72
N GLY A 399 6.09 -19.32 21.98
CA GLY A 399 6.32 -20.16 23.15
C GLY A 399 5.12 -21.00 23.61
N TRP A 400 3.94 -20.85 23.01
CA TRP A 400 2.74 -21.65 23.32
C TRP A 400 2.67 -22.98 22.56
N PHE A 401 3.58 -23.19 21.61
CA PHE A 401 3.75 -24.44 20.86
C PHE A 401 4.97 -25.21 21.38
N TRP A 402 5.00 -25.49 22.69
CA TRP A 402 5.81 -26.55 23.30
C TRP A 402 5.07 -27.14 24.49
#